data_AF-A0A060VXR0-F1
#
_entry.id   AF-A0A060VXR0-F1
#
_cell.length_a   1.000
_cell.length_b   1.000
_cell.length_c   1.000
_cell.angle_alpha   90.00
_cell.angle_beta   90.00
_cell.angle_gamma   90.00
#
_symmetry.space_group_name_H-M   'P 1'
#
loop_
_entity.id
_entity.type
_entity.pdbx_description
1 polymer ?
#
loop_
_entity_poly.entity_id
_entity_poly.type
_entity_poly.pdbx_seq_one_letter_code
_entity_poly.pdbx_strand_id
1 'polypeptide(L)'
;MVCQHVFHLPQIYPSVDDVRTSLEGYPAGGSLPYSIQTAQKQIWLHSYFHRWQAETTGRSHAMPHIKTYMRASPDFTQLAWFLVTSANLSKAAWGALEKNNTQVMVRSYELGVLYVPSAFSMSTFPVQMDVFPATTPSTSFPVPFDLPPKRYSSKDQPWMWNIPYTQAPDTHGNIWVPS
;
A
#
# COMPACT_ATOMS: atom_id res chain seq x y z
N MET A 1 24.32 -15.82 20.26
CA MET A 1 23.24 -16.23 19.34
C MET A 1 22.55 -14.96 18.90
N VAL A 2 22.93 -14.38 17.74
CA VAL A 2 22.31 -13.16 17.23
C VAL A 2 20.96 -13.57 16.66
N CYS A 3 19.89 -13.22 17.35
CA CYS A 3 18.54 -13.39 16.83
C CYS A 3 18.42 -12.45 15.61
N GLN A 4 18.62 -12.97 14.40
CA GLN A 4 18.28 -12.24 13.18
C GLN A 4 16.77 -12.07 13.20
N HIS A 5 16.29 -10.93 13.71
CA HIS A 5 14.90 -10.56 13.55
C HIS A 5 14.65 -10.37 12.06
N VAL A 6 14.02 -11.37 11.43
CA VAL A 6 13.58 -11.28 10.04
C VAL A 6 12.38 -10.34 10.01
N PHE A 7 12.65 -9.06 9.82
CA PHE A 7 11.61 -8.06 9.57
C PHE A 7 10.96 -8.37 8.23
N HIS A 8 9.70 -8.76 8.26
CA HIS A 8 8.88 -8.86 7.07
C HIS A 8 8.45 -7.45 6.69
N LEU A 9 8.62 -7.07 5.41
CA LEU A 9 8.25 -5.76 4.88
C LEU A 9 7.16 -5.92 3.82
N PRO A 10 5.89 -6.13 4.21
CA PRO A 10 4.79 -6.20 3.25
C PRO A 10 4.62 -4.87 2.53
N GLN A 11 4.62 -4.91 1.20
CA GLN A 11 4.31 -3.77 0.35
C GLN A 11 2.98 -4.02 -0.33
N ILE A 12 1.92 -3.30 0.05
CA ILE A 12 0.61 -3.42 -0.61
C ILE A 12 0.62 -2.55 -1.86
N TYR A 13 0.38 -3.19 -3.01
CA TYR A 13 0.22 -2.52 -4.29
C TYR A 13 -0.78 -3.31 -5.16
N PRO A 14 -1.73 -2.67 -5.85
CA PRO A 14 -2.72 -3.41 -6.64
C PRO A 14 -2.10 -4.30 -7.72
N SER A 15 -2.57 -5.54 -7.77
CA SER A 15 -2.27 -6.44 -8.88
C SER A 15 -3.09 -6.05 -10.12
N VAL A 16 -2.72 -6.61 -11.27
CA VAL A 16 -3.51 -6.49 -12.51
C VAL A 16 -4.96 -6.94 -12.29
N ASP A 17 -5.16 -8.02 -11.53
CA ASP A 17 -6.49 -8.56 -11.23
C ASP A 17 -7.30 -7.66 -10.28
N ASP A 18 -6.64 -7.05 -9.29
CA ASP A 18 -7.27 -6.06 -8.40
C ASP A 18 -7.79 -4.86 -9.21
N VAL A 19 -6.99 -4.34 -10.16
CA VAL A 19 -7.40 -3.22 -11.03
C VAL A 19 -8.51 -3.65 -12.00
N ARG A 20 -8.33 -4.79 -12.69
CA ARG A 20 -9.30 -5.31 -13.67
C ARG A 20 -10.68 -5.53 -13.06
N THR A 21 -10.74 -6.00 -11.82
CA THR A 21 -11.99 -6.29 -11.10
C THR A 21 -12.47 -5.14 -10.22
N SER A 22 -11.83 -3.97 -10.29
CA SER A 22 -12.22 -2.78 -9.54
C SER A 22 -13.52 -2.17 -10.06
N LEU A 23 -14.14 -1.28 -9.27
CA LEU A 23 -15.34 -0.52 -9.65
C LEU A 23 -15.12 0.30 -10.93
N GLU A 24 -13.92 0.83 -11.13
CA GLU A 24 -13.56 1.66 -12.27
C GLU A 24 -13.01 0.84 -13.45
N GLY A 25 -12.71 -0.45 -13.24
CA GLY A 25 -12.05 -1.30 -14.22
C GLY A 25 -10.60 -0.88 -14.48
N TYR A 26 -10.11 -1.13 -15.70
CA TYR A 26 -8.76 -0.72 -16.10
C TYR A 26 -8.47 0.78 -15.97
N PRO A 27 -9.42 1.71 -16.22
CA PRO A 27 -9.24 3.15 -15.97
C PRO A 27 -8.71 3.52 -14.58
N ALA A 28 -9.02 2.76 -13.53
CA ALA A 28 -8.47 2.97 -12.18
C ALA A 28 -6.93 2.98 -12.17
N GLY A 29 -6.36 2.17 -13.05
CA GLY A 29 -4.92 2.02 -13.24
C GLY A 29 -4.21 3.26 -13.77
N GLY A 30 -4.93 4.22 -14.36
CA GLY A 30 -4.39 5.53 -14.73
C GLY A 30 -3.87 6.32 -13.51
N SER A 31 -4.44 6.06 -12.33
CA SER A 31 -4.04 6.67 -11.05
C SER A 31 -2.99 5.85 -10.27
N LEU A 32 -2.45 4.79 -10.88
CA LEU A 32 -1.44 3.90 -10.30
C LEU A 32 -0.16 3.91 -11.16
N PRO A 33 0.65 4.99 -11.10
CA PRO A 33 1.70 5.26 -12.07
C PRO A 33 2.99 4.47 -11.79
N TYR A 34 2.96 3.14 -11.97
CA TYR A 34 4.15 2.31 -12.04
C TYR A 34 4.47 1.90 -13.48
N SER A 35 5.55 2.44 -14.05
CA SER A 35 5.89 2.19 -15.46
C SER A 35 6.71 0.91 -15.65
N ILE A 36 6.55 0.26 -16.81
CA ILE A 36 7.34 -0.93 -17.19
C ILE A 36 8.84 -0.65 -17.19
N GLN A 37 9.27 0.54 -17.63
CA GLN A 37 10.68 0.94 -17.67
C GLN A 37 11.30 1.01 -16.26
N THR A 38 10.49 1.36 -15.26
CA THR A 38 10.91 1.33 -13.85
C THR A 38 10.89 -0.09 -13.33
N ALA A 39 9.80 -0.83 -13.58
CA ALA A 39 9.61 -2.18 -13.09
C ALA A 39 10.70 -3.16 -13.53
N GLN A 40 11.11 -3.09 -14.80
CA GLN A 40 12.17 -3.95 -15.36
C GLN A 40 13.52 -3.78 -14.66
N LYS A 41 13.79 -2.62 -14.06
CA LYS A 41 15.04 -2.34 -13.33
C LYS A 41 15.04 -2.87 -11.90
N GLN A 42 13.88 -3.32 -11.39
CA GLN A 42 13.69 -3.67 -9.99
C GLN A 42 12.73 -4.86 -9.80
N ILE A 43 12.84 -5.88 -10.64
CA ILE A 43 12.00 -7.10 -10.57
C ILE A 43 12.04 -7.74 -9.18
N TRP A 44 13.18 -7.65 -8.48
CA TRP A 44 13.34 -8.10 -7.09
C TRP A 44 12.31 -7.49 -6.13
N LEU A 45 11.80 -6.28 -6.41
CA LEU A 45 10.80 -5.63 -5.55
C LEU A 45 9.45 -6.38 -5.56
N HIS A 46 9.13 -7.07 -6.66
CA HIS A 46 7.84 -7.74 -6.82
C HIS A 46 7.64 -8.87 -5.79
N SER A 47 8.72 -9.45 -5.25
CA SER A 47 8.61 -10.49 -4.21
C SER A 47 8.04 -10.00 -2.87
N TYR A 48 8.02 -8.68 -2.67
CA TYR A 48 7.47 -8.01 -1.49
C TYR A 48 6.01 -7.58 -1.67
N PHE A 49 5.44 -7.71 -2.88
CA PHE A 49 4.09 -7.23 -3.16
C PHE A 49 2.99 -8.12 -2.58
N HIS A 50 1.99 -7.44 -2.03
CA HIS A 50 0.77 -7.98 -1.44
C HIS A 50 -0.43 -7.31 -2.10
N ARG A 51 -1.51 -8.07 -2.27
CA ARG A 51 -2.73 -7.63 -2.95
C ARG A 51 -3.40 -6.50 -2.18
N TRP A 52 -4.14 -5.66 -2.90
CA TRP A 52 -5.09 -4.76 -2.27
C TRP A 52 -6.31 -5.55 -1.80
N GLN A 53 -6.63 -5.49 -0.51
CA GLN A 53 -7.82 -6.08 0.10
C GLN A 53 -8.30 -5.17 1.22
N ALA A 54 -9.58 -4.80 1.21
CA ALA A 54 -10.16 -3.90 2.19
C ALA A 54 -11.61 -4.28 2.48
N GLU A 55 -11.87 -5.57 2.71
CA GLU A 55 -13.18 -6.11 3.08
C GLU A 55 -13.68 -5.46 4.39
N THR A 56 -12.78 -5.21 5.34
CA THR A 56 -13.09 -4.54 6.62
C THR A 56 -13.75 -3.18 6.44
N THR A 57 -13.53 -2.51 5.29
CA THR A 57 -14.21 -1.26 4.97
C THR A 57 -15.08 -1.28 3.71
N GLY A 58 -15.29 -2.47 3.12
CA GLY A 58 -16.05 -2.66 1.87
C GLY A 58 -15.38 -2.02 0.64
N ARG A 59 -14.06 -1.86 0.64
CA ARG A 59 -13.30 -1.12 -0.38
C ARG A 59 -12.34 -1.96 -1.23
N SER A 60 -12.44 -3.29 -1.19
CA SER A 60 -11.57 -4.16 -2.03
C SER A 60 -11.65 -3.84 -3.53
N HIS A 61 -12.81 -3.38 -4.01
CA HIS A 61 -12.99 -2.99 -5.41
C HIS A 61 -12.75 -1.48 -5.66
N ALA A 62 -12.43 -0.68 -4.65
CA ALA A 62 -12.06 0.73 -4.80
C ALA A 62 -10.54 0.87 -4.76
N MET A 63 -9.90 1.18 -5.90
CA MET A 63 -8.44 1.19 -5.98
C MET A 63 -7.81 2.24 -5.05
N PRO A 64 -6.72 1.88 -4.35
CA PRO A 64 -6.11 2.77 -3.38
C PRO A 64 -5.33 3.89 -4.08
N HIS A 65 -5.77 5.12 -3.87
CA HIS A 65 -4.93 6.31 -4.07
C HIS A 65 -4.40 6.88 -2.75
N ILE A 66 -4.78 6.30 -1.60
CA ILE A 66 -4.21 6.57 -0.27
C ILE A 66 -2.82 5.95 -0.14
N LYS A 67 -1.90 6.62 0.58
CA LYS A 67 -0.58 6.08 0.92
C LYS A 67 -0.47 6.00 2.43
N THR A 68 -0.17 4.81 2.94
CA THR A 68 -0.06 4.57 4.37
C THR A 68 1.22 3.81 4.68
N TYR A 69 1.79 4.10 5.84
CA TYR A 69 2.94 3.38 6.39
C TYR A 69 2.62 3.12 7.86
N MET A 70 2.91 1.92 8.36
CA MET A 70 2.64 1.58 9.75
C MET A 70 3.58 0.50 10.24
N ARG A 71 3.64 0.32 11.56
CA ARG A 71 4.37 -0.78 12.19
C ARG A 71 3.43 -1.60 13.05
N ALA A 72 2.98 -2.72 12.49
CA ALA A 72 2.13 -3.69 13.19
C ALA A 72 2.94 -4.65 14.08
N SER A 73 2.30 -5.18 15.13
CA SER A 73 2.78 -6.34 15.88
C SER A 73 2.81 -7.60 15.00
N PRO A 74 3.57 -8.65 15.36
CA PRO A 74 3.67 -9.87 14.55
C PRO A 74 2.34 -10.58 14.25
N ASP A 75 1.35 -10.42 15.12
CA ASP A 75 -0.01 -10.94 15.00
C ASP A 75 -1.00 -9.93 14.41
N PHE A 76 -0.53 -8.74 14.02
CA PHE A 76 -1.31 -7.64 13.44
C PHE A 76 -2.44 -7.07 14.32
N THR A 77 -2.41 -7.31 15.63
CA THR A 77 -3.45 -6.82 16.56
C THR A 77 -3.14 -5.44 17.14
N GLN A 78 -1.90 -4.96 17.03
CA GLN A 78 -1.44 -3.69 17.58
C GLN A 78 -0.58 -2.92 16.58
N LEU A 79 -0.61 -1.58 16.64
CA LEU A 79 0.26 -0.68 15.91
C LEU A 79 1.17 0.11 16.86
N ALA A 80 2.46 0.18 16.54
CA ALA A 80 3.39 1.08 17.22
C ALA A 80 3.27 2.53 16.72
N TRP A 81 2.81 2.73 15.48
CA TRP A 81 2.53 4.03 14.85
C TRP A 81 1.82 3.81 13.51
N PHE A 82 1.16 4.87 13.01
CA PHE A 82 0.52 4.90 11.70
C PHE A 82 0.74 6.25 11.02
N LEU A 83 1.07 6.25 9.74
CA LEU A 83 1.26 7.44 8.92
C LEU A 83 0.32 7.37 7.71
N VAL A 84 -0.42 8.44 7.47
CA VAL A 84 -1.10 8.72 6.20
C VAL A 84 -0.43 9.90 5.52
N THR A 85 -0.15 9.80 4.22
CA THR A 85 0.65 10.80 3.50
C THR A 85 0.33 10.84 2.01
N SER A 86 0.79 11.87 1.31
CA SER A 86 0.86 11.91 -0.15
C SER A 86 2.01 11.08 -0.73
N ALA A 87 3.06 10.81 0.07
CA ALA A 87 4.30 10.18 -0.38
C ALA A 87 4.14 8.72 -0.82
N ASN A 88 4.28 8.47 -2.13
CA ASN A 88 4.48 7.12 -2.67
C ASN A 88 5.85 6.54 -2.29
N LEU A 89 6.05 5.24 -2.52
CA LEU A 89 7.36 4.58 -2.35
C LEU A 89 8.34 5.05 -3.44
N SER A 90 8.96 6.22 -3.24
CA SER A 90 9.94 6.79 -4.17
C SER A 90 11.01 7.58 -3.43
N LYS A 91 12.23 7.60 -3.99
CA LYS A 91 13.33 8.46 -3.50
C LYS A 91 13.00 9.95 -3.66
N ALA A 92 12.18 10.32 -4.64
CA ALA A 92 11.77 11.70 -4.85
C ALA A 92 10.94 12.24 -3.67
N ALA A 93 10.04 11.40 -3.13
CA ALA A 93 9.17 11.72 -2.00
C ALA A 93 9.89 11.61 -0.65
N TRP A 94 10.62 10.51 -0.43
CA TRP A 94 11.25 10.21 0.88
C TRP A 94 12.66 10.75 1.06
N GLY A 95 13.27 11.20 -0.03
CA GLY A 95 14.66 11.61 -0.07
C GLY A 95 15.63 10.45 -0.28
N ALA A 96 16.84 10.80 -0.70
CA ALA A 96 17.98 9.89 -0.79
C ALA A 96 19.24 10.55 -0.23
N LEU A 97 20.10 9.76 0.41
CA LEU A 97 21.39 10.22 0.88
C LEU A 97 22.35 10.48 -0.30
N GLU A 98 23.01 11.63 -0.28
CA GLU A 98 24.00 12.07 -1.25
C GLU A 98 25.24 12.64 -0.52
N LYS A 99 26.29 12.99 -1.28
CA LYS A 99 27.53 13.61 -0.77
C LYS A 99 28.12 12.83 0.42
N ASN A 100 28.37 11.54 0.25
CA ASN A 100 28.87 10.65 1.31
C ASN A 100 28.00 10.67 2.58
N ASN A 101 26.68 10.63 2.40
CA ASN A 101 25.67 10.61 3.46
C ASN A 101 25.58 11.89 4.32
N THR A 102 26.10 13.02 3.85
CA THR A 102 25.98 14.30 4.56
C THR A 102 24.81 15.16 4.08
N GLN A 103 24.10 14.73 3.04
CA GLN A 103 22.95 15.45 2.47
C GLN A 103 21.79 14.49 2.23
N VAL A 104 20.57 14.87 2.60
CA VAL A 104 19.33 14.21 2.16
C VAL A 104 18.70 15.06 1.06
N MET A 105 18.58 14.49 -0.14
CA MET A 105 18.05 15.16 -1.32
C MET A 105 16.60 14.73 -1.55
N VAL A 106 15.65 15.67 -1.44
CA VAL A 106 14.21 15.47 -1.68
C VAL A 106 13.81 16.23 -2.94
N ARG A 107 13.00 15.63 -3.81
CA ARG A 107 12.62 16.20 -5.12
C ARG A 107 11.17 16.65 -5.21
N SER A 108 10.34 16.24 -4.27
CA SER A 108 8.89 16.49 -4.26
C SER A 108 8.46 17.18 -2.97
N TYR A 109 7.39 17.96 -3.04
CA TYR A 109 6.66 18.41 -1.86
C TYR A 109 5.69 17.31 -1.45
N GLU A 110 5.80 16.85 -0.22
CA GLU A 110 4.95 15.81 0.34
C GLU A 110 4.51 16.23 1.74
N LEU A 111 3.32 15.77 2.16
CA LEU A 111 2.81 16.03 3.50
C LEU A 111 2.11 14.78 4.04
N GLY A 112 2.12 14.61 5.36
CA GLY A 112 1.42 13.53 6.03
C GLY A 112 1.21 13.82 7.50
N VAL A 113 0.37 13.01 8.14
CA VAL A 113 0.09 13.06 9.57
C VAL A 113 0.51 11.75 10.20
N LEU A 114 1.42 11.84 11.17
CA LEU A 114 1.89 10.70 11.96
C LEU A 114 1.09 10.58 13.25
N TYR A 115 0.47 9.43 13.45
CA TYR A 115 -0.19 9.03 14.68
C TYR A 115 0.79 8.21 15.53
N VAL A 116 1.09 8.71 16.72
CA VAL A 116 1.98 8.06 17.69
C VAL A 116 1.21 7.80 18.99
N PRO A 117 1.20 6.58 19.56
CA PRO A 117 0.43 6.23 20.75
C PRO A 117 0.64 7.19 21.94
N SER A 118 1.86 7.68 22.14
CA SER A 118 2.19 8.59 23.24
C SER A 118 1.45 9.94 23.19
N ALA A 119 1.04 10.40 22.00
CA ALA A 119 0.22 11.61 21.85
C ALA A 119 -1.22 11.42 22.37
N PHE A 120 -1.62 10.17 22.63
CA PHE A 120 -2.95 9.77 23.11
C PHE A 120 -2.89 9.07 24.47
N SER A 121 -1.77 9.16 25.20
CA SER A 121 -1.55 8.45 26.47
C SER A 121 -1.66 6.93 26.35
N MET A 122 -1.24 6.37 25.22
CA MET A 122 -1.25 4.93 24.92
C MET A 122 0.18 4.41 24.68
N SER A 123 0.40 3.12 24.88
CA SER A 123 1.67 2.45 24.55
C SER A 123 1.71 1.94 23.10
N THR A 124 0.58 1.42 22.62
CA THR A 124 0.31 0.98 21.25
C THR A 124 -1.13 1.33 20.89
N PHE A 125 -1.47 1.31 19.61
CA PHE A 125 -2.87 1.34 19.18
C PHE A 125 -3.39 -0.07 18.91
N PRO A 126 -4.46 -0.54 19.57
CA PRO A 126 -5.17 -1.74 19.12
C PRO A 126 -5.71 -1.54 17.70
N VAL A 127 -5.63 -2.54 16.83
CA VAL A 127 -6.24 -2.47 15.49
C VAL A 127 -7.75 -2.68 15.61
N GLN A 128 -8.53 -1.77 15.01
CA GLN A 128 -9.97 -1.85 15.01
C GLN A 128 -10.47 -2.91 14.01
N MET A 129 -11.16 -3.93 14.52
CA MET A 129 -11.69 -5.03 13.68
C MET A 129 -13.04 -4.68 13.02
N ASP A 130 -13.86 -3.87 13.70
CA ASP A 130 -15.12 -3.33 13.17
C ASP A 130 -14.95 -1.82 12.99
N VAL A 131 -14.68 -1.38 11.76
CA VAL A 131 -14.36 0.02 11.43
C VAL A 131 -15.59 0.92 11.49
N PHE A 132 -16.82 0.37 11.52
CA PHE A 132 -18.07 1.11 11.59
C PHE A 132 -18.94 0.68 12.79
N PRO A 133 -18.46 0.85 14.04
CA PRO A 133 -19.18 0.36 15.22
C PRO A 133 -20.44 1.20 15.45
N ALA A 134 -21.56 0.53 15.69
CA ALA A 134 -22.86 1.18 15.81
C ALA A 134 -23.04 2.04 17.08
N THR A 135 -22.27 1.81 18.16
CA THR A 135 -22.66 2.34 19.49
C THR A 135 -21.56 2.73 20.49
N THR A 136 -20.26 2.76 20.16
CA THR A 136 -19.25 3.31 21.10
C THR A 136 -18.04 3.95 20.42
N PRO A 137 -17.48 5.04 20.98
CA PRO A 137 -16.16 5.53 20.57
C PRO A 137 -15.09 4.51 20.98
N SER A 138 -14.36 4.02 20.00
CA SER A 138 -13.26 3.06 20.17
C SER A 138 -11.93 3.80 20.32
N THR A 139 -11.07 3.33 21.22
CA THR A 139 -9.66 3.78 21.32
C THR A 139 -8.74 3.03 20.34
N SER A 140 -9.28 2.07 19.59
CA SER A 140 -8.59 1.32 18.54
C SER A 140 -8.40 2.17 17.27
N PHE A 141 -7.35 1.90 16.51
CA PHE A 141 -7.02 2.59 15.27
C PHE A 141 -7.69 1.93 14.05
N PRO A 142 -8.43 2.70 13.22
CA PRO A 142 -9.10 2.17 12.04
C PRO A 142 -8.14 2.01 10.86
N VAL A 143 -7.54 0.83 10.71
CA VAL A 143 -6.73 0.51 9.51
C VAL A 143 -7.68 0.33 8.31
N PRO A 144 -7.47 1.03 7.18
CA PRO A 144 -8.47 1.07 6.10
C PRO A 144 -8.46 -0.13 5.15
N PHE A 145 -7.62 -1.14 5.42
CA PHE A 145 -7.43 -2.35 4.62
C PHE A 145 -7.18 -3.56 5.52
N ASP A 146 -7.29 -4.76 4.95
CA ASP A 146 -7.25 -6.00 5.72
C ASP A 146 -5.83 -6.36 6.20
N LEU A 147 -5.75 -6.91 7.40
CA LEU A 147 -4.52 -7.46 7.99
C LEU A 147 -4.73 -8.92 8.40
N PRO A 148 -3.72 -9.80 8.25
CA PRO A 148 -2.42 -9.56 7.60
C PRO A 148 -2.56 -9.36 6.08
N PRO A 149 -1.66 -8.60 5.43
CA PRO A 149 -1.69 -8.43 3.98
C PRO A 149 -1.57 -9.78 3.25
N LYS A 150 -2.36 -9.98 2.19
CA LYS A 150 -2.31 -11.19 1.38
C LYS A 150 -1.21 -11.10 0.33
N ARG A 151 -0.21 -11.97 0.41
CA ARG A 151 0.90 -12.02 -0.57
C ARG A 151 0.37 -12.30 -1.98
N TYR A 152 1.03 -11.71 -2.98
CA TYR A 152 0.83 -12.11 -4.38
C TYR A 152 1.02 -13.62 -4.55
N SER A 153 0.14 -14.24 -5.34
CA SER A 153 0.31 -15.59 -5.86
C SER A 153 1.35 -15.62 -6.98
N SER A 154 1.74 -16.82 -7.41
CA SER A 154 2.65 -16.99 -8.57
C SER A 154 2.07 -16.49 -9.89
N LYS A 155 0.76 -16.24 -9.96
CA LYS A 155 0.07 -15.73 -11.17
C LYS A 155 -0.17 -14.22 -11.12
N ASP A 156 -0.09 -13.61 -9.94
CA ASP A 156 -0.31 -12.17 -9.80
C ASP A 156 0.86 -11.39 -10.41
N GLN A 157 0.53 -10.28 -11.05
CA GLN A 157 1.47 -9.31 -11.58
C GLN A 157 1.10 -7.93 -11.04
N PRO A 158 2.07 -7.06 -10.73
CA PRO A 158 1.75 -5.70 -10.35
C PRO A 158 1.12 -4.96 -11.53
N TRP A 159 0.17 -4.08 -11.25
CA TRP A 159 -0.33 -3.15 -12.25
C TRP A 159 0.80 -2.26 -12.79
N MET A 160 0.95 -2.22 -14.11
CA MET A 160 1.86 -1.33 -14.82
C MET A 160 1.06 -0.54 -15.85
N TRP A 161 0.94 0.77 -15.65
CA TRP A 161 -0.04 1.57 -16.39
C TRP A 161 0.25 1.72 -17.88
N ASN A 162 1.49 1.51 -18.33
CA ASN A 162 1.91 1.79 -19.70
C ASN A 162 2.25 0.53 -20.53
N ILE A 163 1.59 -0.59 -20.23
CA ILE A 163 1.58 -1.79 -21.09
C ILE A 163 0.14 -2.23 -21.35
N PRO A 164 -0.15 -2.93 -22.46
CA PRO A 164 -1.51 -3.38 -22.75
C PRO A 164 -1.94 -4.59 -21.90
N TYR A 165 -3.22 -4.62 -21.51
CA TYR A 165 -3.89 -5.77 -20.89
C TYR A 165 -5.12 -6.15 -21.73
N THR A 166 -4.97 -7.19 -22.54
CA THR A 166 -5.95 -7.62 -23.54
C THR A 166 -6.46 -9.04 -23.34
N GLN A 167 -5.95 -9.76 -22.33
CA GLN A 167 -6.26 -11.18 -22.13
C GLN A 167 -7.65 -11.40 -21.51
N ALA A 168 -8.17 -10.41 -20.78
CA ALA A 168 -9.49 -10.45 -20.16
C ALA A 168 -10.09 -9.04 -20.08
N PRO A 169 -11.41 -8.88 -20.26
CA PRO A 169 -12.07 -7.60 -20.05
C PRO A 169 -12.10 -7.22 -18.56
N ASP A 170 -12.20 -5.92 -18.30
CA ASP A 170 -12.51 -5.38 -16.98
C ASP A 170 -14.02 -5.46 -16.63
N THR A 171 -14.39 -4.89 -15.49
CA THR A 171 -15.77 -4.81 -14.99
C THR A 171 -16.75 -4.10 -15.94
N HIS A 172 -16.25 -3.34 -16.92
CA HIS A 172 -17.03 -2.61 -17.91
C HIS A 172 -16.96 -3.23 -19.31
N GLY A 173 -16.34 -4.41 -19.45
CA GLY A 173 -16.19 -5.09 -20.74
C GLY A 173 -15.04 -4.56 -21.60
N ASN A 174 -14.17 -3.70 -21.06
CA ASN A 174 -13.11 -3.03 -21.82
C ASN A 174 -11.75 -3.73 -21.63
N ILE A 175 -10.83 -3.45 -22.56
CA ILE A 175 -9.41 -3.79 -22.46
C ILE A 175 -8.58 -2.53 -22.20
N TRP A 176 -7.36 -2.70 -21.68
CA TRP A 176 -6.42 -1.58 -21.50
C TRP A 176 -5.39 -1.58 -22.63
N VAL A 177 -5.36 -0.49 -23.40
CA VAL A 177 -4.35 -0.27 -24.46
C VAL A 177 -3.87 1.17 -24.31
N PRO A 178 -2.81 1.42 -23.51
CA PRO A 178 -2.29 2.76 -23.34
C PRO A 178 -1.65 3.25 -24.63
N SER A 179 -1.66 4.57 -24.83
CA SER A 179 -1.12 5.25 -26.01
C SER A 179 0.39 5.10 -26.15
#